data_AF-A0A495ZX30-F1
#
_entry.id   AF-A0A495ZX30-F1
#
_cell.length_a   1.000
_cell.length_b   1.000
_cell.length_c   1.000
_cell.angle_alpha   90.00
_cell.angle_beta   90.00
_cell.angle_gamma   90.00
#
_symmetry.space_group_name_H-M   'P 1'
#
loop_
_entity.id
_entity.type
_entity.pdbx_description
1 polymer ?
#
loop_
_entity_poly.entity_id
_entity_poly.type
_entity_poly.pdbx_seq_one_letter_code
_entity_poly.pdbx_strand_id
1 'polypeptide(L)'
;MNDQQLQSTSADAELIAEQDAESNTKTVRWFFIGFFGGILGILIASVYEPSPSYSRLLGKPSEYIILYMDRYKAKSRRTQVIESIGGFVVAIILVLLWFWRFHLLSLLGW
;
A
#
# COMPACT_ATOMS: atom_id res chain seq x y z
N MET A 1 11.67 -18.95 30.36
CA MET A 1 10.90 -19.07 29.10
C MET A 1 11.80 -18.51 28.02
N ASN A 2 12.21 -19.35 27.08
CA ASN A 2 13.46 -19.23 26.33
C ASN A 2 13.48 -18.07 25.32
N ASP A 3 14.58 -17.34 25.25
CA ASP A 3 14.86 -16.34 24.21
C ASP A 3 14.71 -16.91 22.79
N GLN A 4 14.93 -18.22 22.62
CA GLN A 4 14.70 -18.95 21.37
C GLN A 4 13.20 -19.10 21.01
N GLN A 5 12.33 -19.27 22.00
CA GLN A 5 10.89 -19.23 21.74
C GLN A 5 10.49 -17.82 21.30
N LEU A 6 11.03 -16.79 21.95
CA LEU A 6 10.73 -15.39 21.63
C LEU A 6 11.12 -15.04 20.18
N GLN A 7 12.30 -15.48 19.72
CA GLN A 7 12.75 -15.33 18.32
C GLN A 7 11.86 -16.08 17.31
N SER A 8 11.42 -17.31 17.63
CA SER A 8 10.50 -18.06 16.74
C SER A 8 9.15 -17.35 16.62
N THR A 9 8.58 -16.89 17.74
CA THR A 9 7.35 -16.09 17.72
C THR A 9 7.51 -14.77 16.98
N SER A 10 8.64 -14.07 17.10
CA SER A 10 8.84 -12.80 16.39
C SER A 10 8.97 -13.00 14.88
N ALA A 11 9.66 -14.04 14.42
CA ALA A 11 9.75 -14.37 12.99
C ALA A 11 8.37 -14.75 12.41
N ASP A 12 7.60 -15.55 13.14
CA ASP A 12 6.23 -15.90 12.75
C ASP A 12 5.30 -14.67 12.77
N ALA A 13 5.52 -13.73 13.70
CA ALA A 13 4.80 -12.46 13.76
C ALA A 13 5.05 -11.62 12.51
N GLU A 14 6.32 -11.49 12.10
CA GLU A 14 6.68 -10.73 10.91
C GLU A 14 6.04 -11.34 9.67
N LEU A 15 6.12 -12.66 9.48
CA LEU A 15 5.59 -13.33 8.29
C LEU A 15 4.07 -13.19 8.18
N ILE A 16 3.34 -13.36 9.29
CA ILE A 16 1.88 -13.19 9.32
C ILE A 16 1.51 -11.71 9.12
N ALA A 17 2.27 -10.78 9.69
CA ALA A 17 2.04 -9.34 9.50
C ALA A 17 2.15 -8.95 8.02
N GLU A 18 3.17 -9.47 7.33
CA GLU A 18 3.39 -9.17 5.92
C GLU A 18 2.30 -9.76 5.04
N GLN A 19 1.90 -11.01 5.27
CA GLN A 19 0.79 -11.63 4.52
C GLN A 19 -0.55 -10.92 4.74
N ASP A 20 -0.84 -10.52 5.99
CA ASP A 20 -2.09 -9.83 6.30
C ASP A 20 -2.08 -8.42 5.70
N ALA A 21 -0.93 -7.73 5.72
CA ALA A 21 -0.74 -6.45 5.08
C ALA A 21 -0.95 -6.57 3.57
N GLU A 22 -0.40 -7.57 2.90
CA GLU A 22 -0.59 -7.79 1.47
C GLU A 22 -2.04 -8.13 1.12
N SER A 23 -2.73 -8.95 1.93
CA SER A 23 -4.12 -9.33 1.65
C SER A 23 -5.11 -8.18 1.88
N ASN A 24 -4.86 -7.35 2.90
CA ASN A 24 -5.79 -6.31 3.33
C ASN A 24 -5.51 -4.98 2.62
N THR A 25 -4.24 -4.72 2.26
CA THR A 25 -3.86 -3.63 1.36
C THR A 25 -4.21 -4.08 -0.05
N LYS A 26 -5.50 -4.05 -0.40
CA LYS A 26 -5.96 -4.31 -1.76
C LYS A 26 -5.30 -3.30 -2.69
N THR A 27 -4.17 -3.70 -3.28
CA THR A 27 -3.30 -2.99 -4.20
C THR A 27 -4.09 -2.17 -5.21
N VAL A 28 -5.13 -2.79 -5.77
CA VAL A 28 -6.08 -2.21 -6.72
C VAL A 28 -6.78 -0.95 -6.20
N ARG A 29 -7.15 -0.90 -4.92
CA ARG A 29 -7.84 0.26 -4.33
C ARG A 29 -6.93 1.49 -4.32
N TRP A 30 -5.69 1.33 -3.90
CA TRP A 30 -4.71 2.42 -3.84
C TRP A 30 -4.26 2.86 -5.22
N PHE A 31 -4.17 1.92 -6.16
CA PHE A 31 -3.99 2.23 -7.59
C PHE A 31 -5.09 3.16 -8.12
N PHE A 32 -6.37 2.85 -7.89
CA PHE A 32 -7.47 3.72 -8.32
C PHE A 32 -7.49 5.08 -7.61
N ILE A 33 -7.13 5.11 -6.33
CA ILE A 33 -7.01 6.36 -5.57
C ILE A 33 -5.91 7.25 -6.17
N GLY A 34 -4.76 6.69 -6.54
CA GLY A 34 -3.70 7.43 -7.24
C GLY A 34 -4.09 7.84 -8.68
N PHE A 35 -4.80 6.97 -9.40
CA PHE A 35 -5.25 7.21 -10.77
C PHE A 35 -6.27 8.35 -10.88
N PHE A 36 -7.31 8.36 -10.03
CA PHE A 36 -8.36 9.39 -10.04
C PHE A 36 -8.03 10.59 -9.15
N GLY A 37 -7.37 10.35 -8.01
CA GLY A 37 -7.04 11.38 -7.02
C GLY A 37 -5.71 12.08 -7.26
N GLY A 38 -4.85 11.56 -8.15
CA GLY A 38 -3.55 12.13 -8.46
C GLY A 38 -2.68 12.34 -7.21
N ILE A 39 -2.14 13.55 -7.06
CA ILE A 39 -1.28 13.93 -5.92
C ILE A 39 -2.03 13.81 -4.58
N LEU A 40 -3.33 14.14 -4.54
CA LEU A 40 -4.14 13.99 -3.32
C LEU A 40 -4.29 12.51 -2.94
N GLY A 41 -4.41 11.62 -3.92
CA GLY A 41 -4.43 10.18 -3.70
C GLY A 41 -3.15 9.66 -3.04
N ILE A 42 -1.99 10.14 -3.51
CA ILE A 42 -0.69 9.82 -2.91
C ILE A 42 -0.59 10.37 -1.49
N LEU A 43 -1.09 11.58 -1.24
CA LEU A 43 -1.07 12.18 0.09
C LEU A 43 -1.91 11.38 1.09
N ILE A 44 -3.12 10.99 0.69
CA ILE A 44 -4.03 10.17 1.50
C ILE A 44 -3.39 8.80 1.79
N ALA A 45 -2.75 8.18 0.80
CA ALA A 45 -1.99 6.93 0.99
C ALA A 45 -0.81 7.07 1.97
N SER A 46 -0.22 8.26 2.06
CA SER A 46 0.90 8.51 2.98
C SER A 46 0.47 8.72 4.45
N VAL A 47 -0.76 9.22 4.66
CA VAL A 47 -1.34 9.59 5.96
C VAL A 47 -2.24 8.48 6.52
N TYR A 48 -2.83 7.65 5.66
CA TYR A 48 -3.75 6.60 6.09
C TYR A 48 -3.02 5.55 6.94
N GLU A 49 -3.42 5.46 8.21
CA GLU A 49 -2.86 4.45 9.10
C GLU A 49 -3.49 3.08 8.80
N PRO A 50 -2.67 2.10 8.41
CA PRO A 50 -3.15 0.76 8.12
C PRO A 50 -3.44 0.06 9.45
N SER A 51 -4.72 -0.19 9.71
CA SER A 51 -5.16 -0.92 10.91
C SER A 51 -5.13 -2.43 10.65
N PRO A 52 -4.37 -3.20 11.43
CA PRO A 52 -4.43 -4.66 11.36
C PRO A 52 -5.66 -5.22 12.09
N SER A 53 -6.00 -6.47 11.79
CA SER A 53 -7.11 -7.19 12.41
C SER A 53 -6.86 -7.41 13.91
N TYR A 54 -7.61 -6.68 14.74
CA TYR A 54 -7.52 -6.71 16.21
C TYR A 54 -7.80 -8.10 16.80
N SER A 55 -8.56 -8.93 16.08
CA SER A 55 -8.92 -10.30 16.46
C SER A 55 -7.70 -11.23 16.63
N ARG A 56 -6.61 -10.96 15.93
CA ARG A 56 -5.38 -11.79 15.96
C ARG A 56 -4.37 -11.37 17.04
N LEU A 57 -4.56 -10.19 17.63
CA LEU A 57 -3.68 -9.63 18.66
C LEU A 57 -4.18 -9.93 20.09
N LEU A 58 -5.44 -10.38 20.22
CA LEU A 58 -6.05 -10.79 21.48
C LEU A 58 -5.34 -12.03 22.07
N GLY A 59 -4.66 -11.83 23.21
CA GLY A 59 -3.97 -12.90 23.95
C GLY A 59 -2.47 -13.04 23.68
N LYS A 60 -1.87 -12.21 22.81
CA LYS A 60 -0.41 -12.16 22.58
C LYS A 60 0.27 -11.24 23.61
N PRO A 61 1.54 -11.50 23.98
CA PRO A 61 2.30 -10.61 24.86
C PRO A 61 2.52 -9.23 24.21
N SER A 62 2.58 -8.17 25.01
CA SER A 62 2.68 -6.78 24.52
C SER A 62 3.87 -6.54 23.59
N GLU A 63 5.00 -7.19 23.84
CA GLU A 63 6.22 -7.05 23.03
C GLU A 63 6.04 -7.59 21.61
N TYR A 64 5.27 -8.67 21.45
CA TYR A 64 4.88 -9.23 20.15
C TYR A 64 3.99 -8.24 19.37
N ILE A 65 3.04 -7.60 20.04
CA ILE A 65 2.09 -6.67 19.42
C ILE A 65 2.81 -5.43 18.89
N ILE A 66 3.78 -4.88 19.64
CA ILE A 66 4.54 -3.70 19.25
C ILE A 66 5.39 -4.00 18.02
N LEU A 67 6.14 -5.11 18.03
CA LEU A 67 6.98 -5.50 16.90
C LEU A 67 6.15 -5.77 15.64
N TYR A 68 5.03 -6.50 15.78
CA TYR A 68 4.09 -6.76 14.70
C TYR A 68 3.55 -5.46 14.10
N MET A 69 3.11 -4.52 14.93
CA MET A 69 2.53 -3.25 14.50
C MET A 69 3.51 -2.38 13.73
N ASP A 70 4.74 -2.25 14.23
CA ASP A 70 5.75 -1.39 13.60
C ASP A 70 6.11 -1.90 12.20
N ARG A 71 6.31 -3.22 12.07
CA ARG A 71 6.59 -3.88 10.79
C ARG A 71 5.40 -3.82 9.82
N TYR A 72 4.20 -4.09 10.31
CA TYR A 72 2.97 -4.00 9.52
C TYR A 72 2.78 -2.59 8.95
N LYS A 73 2.95 -1.55 9.79
CA LYS A 73 2.80 -0.14 9.40
C LYS A 73 3.84 0.30 8.37
N ALA A 74 5.09 -0.12 8.55
CA ALA A 74 6.17 0.21 7.62
C ALA A 74 5.93 -0.40 6.22
N LYS A 75 5.57 -1.69 6.16
CA LYS A 75 5.37 -2.39 4.88
C LYS A 75 4.13 -1.88 4.14
N SER A 76 3.00 -1.77 4.82
CA SER A 76 1.75 -1.31 4.23
C SER A 76 1.82 0.13 3.72
N ARG A 77 2.45 1.06 4.44
CA ARG A 77 2.65 2.44 3.93
C ARG A 77 3.46 2.47 2.65
N ARG A 78 4.53 1.67 2.57
CA ARG A 78 5.37 1.57 1.37
C ARG A 78 4.55 1.04 0.19
N THR A 79 3.77 -0.02 0.39
CA THR A 79 2.89 -0.57 -0.65
C THR A 79 1.84 0.46 -1.10
N GLN A 80 1.15 1.13 -0.17
CA GLN A 80 0.14 2.13 -0.50
C GLN A 80 0.70 3.28 -1.36
N VAL A 81 1.90 3.78 -1.02
CA VAL A 81 2.55 4.86 -1.76
C VAL A 81 3.01 4.39 -3.14
N ILE A 82 3.65 3.23 -3.25
CA ILE A 82 4.13 2.69 -4.54
C ILE A 82 2.94 2.47 -5.49
N GLU A 83 1.85 1.88 -5.01
CA GLU A 83 0.66 1.64 -5.83
C GLU A 83 -0.05 2.93 -6.25
N SER A 84 -0.13 3.91 -5.36
CA SER A 84 -0.71 5.22 -5.68
C SER A 84 0.14 5.97 -6.71
N ILE A 85 1.47 5.88 -6.62
CA ILE A 85 2.39 6.42 -7.64
C ILE A 85 2.19 5.68 -8.97
N GLY A 86 2.08 4.34 -8.94
CA GLY A 86 1.80 3.53 -10.13
C GLY A 86 0.53 3.99 -10.84
N GLY A 87 -0.58 4.18 -10.09
CA GLY A 87 -1.83 4.72 -10.63
C GLY A 87 -1.68 6.12 -11.25
N PHE A 88 -0.95 7.02 -10.58
CA PHE A 88 -0.71 8.37 -11.09
C PHE A 88 0.12 8.39 -12.39
N VAL A 89 1.18 7.58 -12.47
CA VAL A 89 2.01 7.47 -13.68
C VAL A 89 1.18 6.95 -14.86
N VAL A 90 0.34 5.94 -14.65
CA VAL A 90 -0.55 5.41 -15.68
C VAL A 90 -1.54 6.49 -16.15
N ALA A 91 -2.10 7.29 -15.24
CA ALA A 91 -2.98 8.39 -15.60
C ALA A 91 -2.28 9.44 -16.49
N ILE A 92 -1.04 9.82 -16.15
CA ILE A 92 -0.24 10.76 -16.97
C ILE A 92 -0.02 10.20 -18.38
N ILE A 93 0.37 8.92 -18.49
CA ILE A 93 0.63 8.29 -19.79
C ILE A 93 -0.63 8.32 -20.65
N LEU A 94 -1.80 7.99 -20.09
CA LEU A 94 -3.06 8.04 -20.83
C LEU A 94 -3.43 9.44 -21.30
N VAL A 95 -3.21 10.46 -20.46
CA VAL A 95 -3.45 11.87 -20.84
C VAL A 95 -2.50 12.30 -21.95
N LEU A 96 -1.21 11.94 -21.87
CA LEU A 96 -0.24 12.24 -22.93
C LEU A 96 -0.60 11.53 -24.25
N LEU A 97 -1.00 10.27 -24.20
CA LEU A 97 -1.46 9.53 -25.39
C LEU A 97 -2.73 10.15 -26.00
N TRP A 98 -3.68 10.56 -25.15
CA TRP A 98 -4.90 11.22 -25.59
C TRP A 98 -4.60 12.59 -26.22
N PHE A 99 -3.73 13.38 -25.59
CA PHE A 99 -3.29 14.68 -26.10
C PHE A 99 -2.51 14.53 -27.41
N TRP A 100 -1.61 13.56 -27.50
CA TRP A 100 -0.86 13.24 -28.72
C TRP A 100 -1.81 12.84 -29.85
N ARG A 101 -2.77 11.95 -29.56
CA ARG A 101 -3.80 11.54 -30.52
C ARG A 101 -4.67 12.71 -30.97
N PHE A 102 -5.09 13.56 -30.04
CA PHE A 102 -5.87 14.76 -30.34
C PHE A 102 -5.09 15.74 -31.23
N HIS A 103 -3.82 15.98 -30.89
CA HIS A 103 -2.92 16.81 -31.68
C HIS A 103 -2.69 16.23 -33.09
N LEU A 104 -2.49 14.91 -33.21
CA LEU A 104 -2.35 14.23 -34.49
C LEU A 104 -3.63 14.38 -35.34
N LEU A 105 -4.81 14.25 -34.73
CA LEU A 105 -6.10 14.44 -35.40
C LEU A 105 -6.28 15.88 -35.88
N SER A 106 -5.88 16.88 -35.06
CA SER A 106 -5.93 18.29 -35.46
C SER A 106 -4.98 18.62 -36.63
N LEU A 107 -3.83 17.93 -36.72
CA LEU A 107 -2.90 18.06 -37.84
C LEU A 107 -3.41 17.40 -39.13
N LEU A 108 -4.24 16.35 -39.01
CA LEU A 108 -4.88 15.68 -40.15
C LEU A 108 -6.09 16.46 -40.73
N GLY A 109 -6.46 17.60 -40.16
CA GLY A 109 -7.47 18.49 -40.73
C GLY A 109 -8.90 17.96 -40.68
N TRP A 110 -9.24 17.21 -39.62
CA TRP A 110 -10.62 16.82 -39.27
C TRP A 110 -11.21 17.72 -38.19
#